data_AF-A0A814NHV8-F1
#
_entry.id   AF-A0A814NHV8-F1
#
_cell.length_a   1.000
_cell.length_b   1.000
_cell.length_c   1.000
_cell.angle_alpha   90.00
_cell.angle_beta   90.00
_cell.angle_gamma   90.00
#
_symmetry.space_group_name_H-M   'P 1'
#
loop_
_entity.id
_entity.type
_entity.pdbx_description
1 polymer ?
#
loop_
_entity_poly.entity_id
_entity_poly.type
_entity_poly.pdbx_seq_one_letter_code
_entity_poly.pdbx_strand_id
1 'polypeptide(L)'
;MSLTFKPQNAKIAATKRIMRDLRDLDRNPIPGIGVTCPDESDPFVLHCNILINDGPYKDIIVHLVLHIPDNYPLAGPAGNVAPGLEFNSRYHAHIHDDHSNGHALCNDLLTNYAAHFRIVDGGAQKQASGWSPGYTLSTVLLQLVTFFADPDFHYATISPESIAALKRTVEAFQCTTCGHTYPQPNPTIVDYKSAEKVGKDQQSNENNQAEMQNLAELMEKLTCGVTKQNLFDDKISLGYPLLIKRDSYGRLWSDVVLELISYDAYVSEIQKSGGNKLDFYERSRFRSVTGKDYNHWLPIYINDRHFQQSRTLIENSLSIIQTGTACGSKTYDFKPIMALNVLTSLMNKSGVQLFNGQMFESKHAIEAYCHFLRLLMHFIDIYPELSQQIDNRIEQFTKDLGNRNKRVIPDIGEFLIQVALSRKYQFEQIRTYIYEEYFARQIFWIQKDGRVPDLLQMETEDLFTVFEASKVSNHLLVFNLQMAQTFIVPDVKQRLDRRYGYPPDAIVENFQQKLKAIKTLNRYSEFVKAIKMDDTIKTPEDMINLIERSVEISDKQGYTKPLSTVGVQNPPPINERPRYNPQQRYYRPTQRS
;
A
#
# COMPACT_ATOMS: atom_id res chain seq x y z
N MET A 1 -17.26 -3.87 -21.46
CA MET A 1 -18.21 -2.77 -21.20
C MET A 1 -17.45 -1.46 -21.28
N SER A 2 -17.83 -0.53 -22.15
CA SER A 2 -17.21 0.80 -22.22
C SER A 2 -17.64 1.62 -20.99
N LEU A 3 -16.73 1.84 -20.06
CA LEU A 3 -16.93 2.63 -18.84
C LEU A 3 -16.85 4.14 -19.19
N THR A 4 -17.91 4.70 -19.80
CA THR A 4 -18.05 6.15 -19.95
C THR A 4 -18.89 6.73 -18.82
N PHE A 5 -18.22 7.25 -17.79
CA PHE A 5 -18.83 8.06 -16.73
C PHE A 5 -18.94 9.49 -17.24
N LYS A 6 -20.14 10.06 -17.11
CA LYS A 6 -20.45 11.40 -17.63
C LYS A 6 -19.97 12.47 -16.63
N PRO A 7 -19.65 13.70 -17.07
CA PRO A 7 -19.25 14.82 -16.19
C PRO A 7 -20.21 15.05 -15.01
N GLN A 8 -21.50 14.82 -15.25
CA GLN A 8 -22.56 14.90 -14.25
C GLN A 8 -22.35 13.93 -13.07
N ASN A 9 -21.75 12.76 -13.31
CA ASN A 9 -21.47 11.78 -12.26
C ASN A 9 -20.27 12.19 -11.39
N ALA A 10 -19.30 12.93 -11.94
CA ALA A 10 -18.15 13.44 -11.18
C ALA A 10 -18.60 14.49 -10.16
N LYS A 11 -19.44 15.45 -10.59
CA LYS A 11 -20.02 16.46 -9.72
C LYS A 11 -20.84 15.83 -8.58
N ILE A 12 -21.63 14.79 -8.86
CA ILE A 12 -22.38 14.04 -7.84
C ILE A 12 -21.44 13.37 -6.83
N ALA A 13 -20.36 12.73 -7.29
CA ALA A 13 -19.38 12.09 -6.41
C ALA A 13 -18.67 13.13 -5.51
N ALA A 14 -18.27 14.27 -6.08
CA ALA A 14 -17.68 15.38 -5.35
C ALA A 14 -18.64 15.94 -4.29
N THR A 15 -19.90 16.22 -4.64
CA THR A 15 -20.93 16.66 -3.67
C THR A 15 -21.09 15.67 -2.52
N LYS A 16 -21.16 14.36 -2.80
CA LYS A 16 -21.25 13.34 -1.74
C LYS A 16 -20.05 13.35 -0.81
N ARG A 17 -18.84 13.56 -1.35
CA ARG A 17 -17.61 13.66 -0.57
C ARG A 17 -17.60 14.94 0.28
N ILE A 18 -17.97 16.10 -0.28
CA ILE A 18 -18.07 17.37 0.45
C ILE A 18 -19.03 17.24 1.63
N MET A 19 -20.24 16.72 1.39
CA MET A 19 -21.24 16.53 2.46
C MET A 19 -20.81 15.51 3.52
N ARG A 20 -19.86 14.61 3.21
CA ARG A 20 -19.26 13.73 4.22
C ARG A 20 -18.26 14.50 5.06
N ASP A 21 -17.35 15.25 4.44
CA ASP A 21 -16.37 16.06 5.15
C ASP A 21 -17.04 17.12 6.06
N LEU A 22 -18.15 17.74 5.61
CA LEU A 22 -18.94 18.66 6.44
C LEU A 22 -19.58 17.95 7.64
N ARG A 23 -20.19 16.77 7.43
CA ARG A 23 -20.74 15.97 8.55
C ARG A 23 -19.66 15.52 9.53
N ASP A 24 -18.46 15.22 9.05
CA ASP A 24 -17.33 14.85 9.90
C ASP A 24 -16.86 16.04 10.75
N LEU A 25 -16.86 17.26 10.18
CA LEU A 25 -16.62 18.52 10.90
C LEU A 25 -17.72 18.82 11.93
N ASP A 26 -18.99 18.56 11.61
CA ASP A 26 -20.09 18.75 12.57
C ASP A 26 -19.99 17.78 13.76
N ARG A 27 -19.58 16.52 13.49
CA ARG A 27 -19.40 15.48 14.52
C ARG A 27 -18.13 15.69 15.35
N ASN A 28 -17.06 16.14 14.71
CA ASN A 28 -15.75 16.35 15.31
C ASN A 28 -15.31 17.81 15.07
N PRO A 29 -15.97 18.77 15.73
CA PRO A 29 -15.72 20.18 15.48
C PRO A 29 -14.31 20.57 15.93
N ILE A 30 -13.65 21.38 15.10
CA ILE A 30 -12.30 21.88 15.40
C ILE A 30 -12.43 23.18 16.19
N PRO A 31 -11.88 23.27 17.41
CA PRO A 31 -11.89 24.50 18.19
C PRO A 31 -11.29 25.68 17.41
N GLY A 32 -11.93 26.85 17.50
CA GLY A 32 -11.47 28.04 16.80
C GLY A 32 -11.83 28.08 15.31
N ILE A 33 -12.54 27.07 14.78
CA ILE A 33 -12.94 27.04 13.37
C ILE A 33 -14.46 26.98 13.25
N GLY A 34 -15.01 27.68 12.26
CA GLY A 34 -16.38 27.54 11.79
C GLY A 34 -16.40 27.32 10.28
N VAL A 35 -17.31 26.48 9.78
CA VAL A 35 -17.49 26.20 8.35
C VAL A 35 -18.98 26.23 8.02
N THR A 36 -19.34 26.80 6.88
CA THR A 36 -20.71 26.72 6.35
C THR A 36 -20.70 26.65 4.82
N CYS A 37 -21.81 26.14 4.28
CA CYS A 37 -22.16 26.21 2.88
C CYS A 37 -23.20 27.33 2.73
N PRO A 38 -22.82 28.55 2.28
CA PRO A 38 -23.75 29.68 2.25
C PRO A 38 -24.98 29.46 1.36
N ASP A 39 -24.79 28.73 0.26
CA ASP A 39 -25.85 28.31 -0.64
C ASP A 39 -25.86 26.78 -0.72
N GLU A 40 -26.88 26.13 -0.15
CA GLU A 40 -27.02 24.67 -0.18
C GLU A 40 -27.15 24.11 -1.60
N SER A 41 -27.54 24.94 -2.59
CA SER A 41 -27.61 24.55 -3.99
C SER A 41 -26.25 24.52 -4.69
N ASP A 42 -25.23 25.17 -4.12
CA ASP A 42 -23.85 25.16 -4.61
C ASP A 42 -22.84 24.75 -3.52
N PRO A 43 -22.73 23.45 -3.22
CA PRO A 43 -21.83 22.95 -2.18
C PRO A 43 -20.33 23.07 -2.53
N PHE A 44 -20.00 23.68 -3.66
CA PHE A 44 -18.61 23.83 -4.14
C PHE A 44 -17.96 25.14 -3.65
N VAL A 45 -18.69 25.99 -2.93
CA VAL A 45 -18.16 27.19 -2.30
C VAL A 45 -18.46 27.14 -0.80
N LEU A 46 -17.42 27.08 0.01
CA LEU A 46 -17.54 27.04 1.47
C LEU A 46 -16.97 28.32 2.06
N HIS A 47 -17.65 28.85 3.08
CA HIS A 47 -17.16 29.97 3.87
C HIS A 47 -16.66 29.44 5.21
N CYS A 48 -15.50 29.92 5.65
CA CYS A 48 -14.86 29.47 6.87
C CYS A 48 -14.44 30.66 7.73
N ASN A 49 -14.49 30.50 9.05
CA ASN A 49 -13.86 31.40 10.01
C ASN A 49 -12.77 30.64 10.74
N ILE A 50 -11.58 31.24 10.84
CA ILE A 50 -10.49 30.73 11.65
C ILE A 50 -10.13 31.80 12.69
N LEU A 51 -10.31 31.48 13.97
CA LEU A 51 -9.76 32.23 15.08
C LEU A 51 -8.29 31.81 15.27
N ILE A 52 -7.38 32.75 15.09
CA ILE A 52 -5.95 32.51 15.30
C ILE A 52 -5.66 32.55 16.79
N ASN A 53 -5.05 31.49 17.32
CA ASN A 53 -4.79 31.33 18.76
C ASN A 53 -3.32 31.47 19.15
N ASP A 54 -2.42 31.56 18.17
CA ASP A 54 -0.97 31.66 18.38
C ASP A 54 -0.34 32.65 17.40
N GLY A 55 0.90 33.05 17.67
CA GLY A 55 1.66 33.97 16.84
C GLY A 55 1.21 35.44 16.93
N PRO A 56 1.68 36.31 16.01
CA PRO A 56 1.43 37.75 16.04
C PRO A 56 -0.04 38.14 15.81
N TYR A 57 -0.85 37.22 15.27
CA TYR A 57 -2.25 37.46 14.92
C TYR A 57 -3.25 36.85 15.91
N LYS A 58 -2.79 36.49 17.09
CA LYS A 58 -3.65 35.98 18.15
C LYS A 58 -4.91 36.85 18.35
N ASP A 59 -6.05 36.19 18.51
CA ASP A 59 -7.39 36.76 18.68
C ASP A 59 -7.99 37.46 17.44
N ILE A 60 -7.36 37.32 16.27
CA ILE A 60 -7.92 37.75 14.98
C ILE A 60 -8.72 36.60 14.35
N ILE A 61 -9.89 36.94 13.81
CA ILE A 61 -10.72 36.02 13.03
C ILE A 61 -10.45 36.29 11.55
N VAL A 62 -9.99 35.28 10.82
CA VAL A 62 -9.83 35.37 9.37
C VAL A 62 -11.01 34.69 8.69
N HIS A 63 -11.73 35.46 7.87
CA HIS A 63 -12.81 34.94 7.04
C HIS A 63 -12.25 34.47 5.69
N LEU A 64 -12.53 33.22 5.34
CA LEU A 64 -11.99 32.56 4.15
C LEU A 64 -13.12 32.04 3.24
N VAL A 65 -12.80 31.95 1.96
CA VAL A 65 -13.62 31.28 0.95
C VAL A 65 -12.81 30.10 0.39
N LEU A 66 -13.36 28.89 0.49
CA LEU A 66 -12.80 27.69 -0.13
C LEU A 66 -13.60 27.34 -1.38
N HIS A 67 -12.90 27.16 -2.50
CA HIS A 67 -13.48 26.72 -3.76
C HIS A 67 -13.13 25.25 -3.99
N ILE A 68 -14.14 24.39 -3.99
CA ILE A 68 -14.01 22.95 -4.17
C ILE A 68 -14.17 22.61 -5.67
N PRO A 69 -13.27 21.83 -6.28
CA PRO A 69 -13.41 21.46 -7.68
C PRO A 69 -14.49 20.39 -7.91
N ASP A 70 -15.02 20.31 -9.12
CA ASP A 70 -16.07 19.37 -9.53
C ASP A 70 -15.63 17.89 -9.51
N ASN A 71 -14.32 17.64 -9.48
CA ASN A 71 -13.69 16.33 -9.39
C ASN A 71 -13.09 16.03 -8.01
N TYR A 72 -13.45 16.81 -6.98
CA TYR A 72 -13.04 16.56 -5.60
C TYR A 72 -13.39 15.12 -5.17
N PRO A 73 -12.50 14.39 -4.48
CA PRO A 73 -11.23 14.83 -3.90
C PRO A 73 -10.00 14.59 -4.80
N LEU A 74 -10.18 14.24 -6.08
CA LEU A 74 -9.03 13.97 -6.97
C LEU A 74 -8.17 15.20 -7.22
N ALA A 75 -8.78 16.39 -7.19
CA ALA A 75 -8.09 17.66 -7.00
C ALA A 75 -8.53 18.28 -5.67
N GLY A 76 -7.61 19.01 -5.05
CA GLY A 76 -7.83 19.68 -3.77
C GLY A 76 -8.62 20.97 -3.91
N PRO A 77 -9.01 21.58 -2.78
CA PRO A 77 -9.65 22.88 -2.78
C PRO A 77 -8.64 23.99 -3.11
N ALA A 78 -9.16 25.09 -3.65
CA ALA A 78 -8.49 26.39 -3.60
C ALA A 78 -9.00 27.18 -2.40
N GLY A 79 -8.18 28.08 -1.87
CA GLY A 79 -8.53 28.92 -0.72
C GLY A 79 -8.11 30.38 -0.91
N ASN A 80 -8.97 31.28 -0.45
CA ASN A 80 -8.79 32.72 -0.53
C ASN A 80 -9.19 33.35 0.81
N VAL A 81 -8.52 34.43 1.19
CA VAL A 81 -9.08 35.39 2.15
C VAL A 81 -10.29 36.04 1.49
N ALA A 82 -11.40 36.17 2.22
CA ALA A 82 -12.65 36.60 1.63
C ALA A 82 -12.54 37.97 0.92
N PRO A 83 -13.25 38.17 -0.20
CA PRO A 83 -13.27 39.44 -0.92
C PRO A 83 -13.61 40.62 0.00
N GLY A 84 -12.81 41.68 -0.04
CA GLY A 84 -13.00 42.89 0.78
C GLY A 84 -12.39 42.84 2.18
N LEU A 85 -11.84 41.69 2.61
CA LEU A 85 -11.06 41.60 3.85
C LEU A 85 -9.58 41.86 3.55
N GLU A 86 -9.05 42.98 4.07
CA GLU A 86 -7.67 43.45 3.84
C GLU A 86 -6.60 42.67 4.64
N PHE A 87 -6.71 41.35 4.68
CA PHE A 87 -5.65 40.45 5.13
C PHE A 87 -4.92 39.92 3.89
N ASN A 88 -3.87 40.62 3.47
CA ASN A 88 -3.26 40.51 2.15
C ASN A 88 -1.74 40.28 2.24
N SER A 89 -1.02 40.41 1.11
CA SER A 89 0.43 40.16 1.01
C SER A 89 1.29 40.98 1.98
N ARG A 90 0.78 42.11 2.49
CA ARG A 90 1.44 42.93 3.52
C ARG A 90 1.54 42.22 4.88
N TYR A 91 0.64 41.28 5.14
CA TYR A 91 0.49 40.61 6.43
C TYR A 91 0.93 39.14 6.36
N HIS A 92 1.17 38.58 5.18
CA HIS A 92 1.64 37.20 5.09
C HIS A 92 2.41 36.99 3.78
N ALA A 93 3.61 36.43 3.86
CA ALA A 93 4.50 36.28 2.69
C ALA A 93 3.88 35.42 1.58
N HIS A 94 3.05 34.45 1.96
CA HIS A 94 2.39 33.49 1.07
C HIS A 94 0.93 33.83 0.75
N ILE A 95 0.50 35.08 0.93
CA ILE A 95 -0.80 35.56 0.43
C ILE A 95 -0.55 36.47 -0.77
N HIS A 96 -1.30 36.24 -1.84
CA HIS A 96 -1.18 37.02 -3.08
C HIS A 96 -2.45 37.82 -3.33
N ASP A 97 -2.26 39.06 -3.75
CA ASP A 97 -3.37 40.01 -3.84
C ASP A 97 -4.25 39.74 -5.06
N ASP A 98 -5.53 39.44 -4.80
CA ASP A 98 -6.58 39.32 -5.79
C ASP A 98 -7.86 39.97 -5.23
N HIS A 99 -8.20 41.14 -5.75
CA HIS A 99 -9.39 41.88 -5.30
C HIS A 99 -10.69 41.33 -5.91
N SER A 100 -10.60 40.48 -6.95
CA SER A 100 -11.79 39.96 -7.65
C SER A 100 -12.40 38.77 -6.93
N ASN A 101 -11.57 37.81 -6.49
CA ASN A 101 -12.03 36.60 -5.80
C ASN A 101 -11.56 36.54 -4.33
N GLY A 102 -10.87 37.58 -3.85
CA GLY A 102 -10.24 37.61 -2.53
C GLY A 102 -8.80 37.10 -2.56
N HIS A 103 -7.96 37.53 -1.62
CA HIS A 103 -6.51 37.30 -1.67
C HIS A 103 -6.18 35.80 -1.64
N ALA A 104 -5.47 35.31 -2.66
CA ALA A 104 -5.21 33.89 -2.88
C ALA A 104 -4.13 33.34 -1.93
N LEU A 105 -4.37 32.16 -1.39
CA LEU A 105 -3.42 31.50 -0.48
C LEU A 105 -2.43 30.63 -1.27
N CYS A 106 -1.13 30.87 -1.06
CA CYS A 106 -0.06 30.01 -1.56
C CYS A 106 0.32 28.97 -0.49
N ASN A 107 -0.43 27.87 -0.48
CA ASN A 107 -0.18 26.73 0.40
C ASN A 107 -0.11 25.46 -0.45
N ASP A 108 0.80 24.54 -0.12
CA ASP A 108 1.04 23.33 -0.91
C ASP A 108 -0.17 22.37 -0.92
N LEU A 109 -1.00 22.39 0.12
CA LEU A 109 -2.26 21.63 0.18
C LEU A 109 -3.38 22.22 -0.71
N LEU A 110 -3.26 23.48 -1.12
CA LEU A 110 -4.29 24.17 -1.91
C LEU A 110 -3.94 24.17 -3.40
N THR A 111 -4.98 24.17 -4.25
CA THR A 111 -4.78 24.10 -5.70
C THR A 111 -4.48 25.43 -6.38
N ASN A 112 -4.59 26.57 -5.67
CA ASN A 112 -4.32 27.92 -6.21
C ASN A 112 -2.99 27.98 -6.98
N TYR A 113 -1.95 27.36 -6.42
CA TYR A 113 -0.58 27.39 -6.94
C TYR A 113 -0.01 25.99 -7.23
N ALA A 114 -0.86 25.00 -7.48
CA ALA A 114 -0.42 23.61 -7.72
C ALA A 114 0.60 23.49 -8.87
N ALA A 115 0.50 24.33 -9.92
CA ALA A 115 1.48 24.36 -11.00
C ALA A 115 2.86 24.87 -10.55
N HIS A 116 2.89 25.90 -9.69
CA HIS A 116 4.13 26.45 -9.14
C HIS A 116 4.86 25.39 -8.30
N PHE A 117 4.18 24.75 -7.36
CA PHE A 117 4.78 23.71 -6.52
C PHE A 117 5.31 22.52 -7.33
N ARG A 118 4.60 22.13 -8.41
CA ARG A 118 5.10 21.10 -9.34
C ARG A 118 6.40 21.51 -10.03
N ILE A 119 6.55 22.78 -10.42
CA ILE A 119 7.77 23.27 -11.07
C ILE A 119 8.92 23.33 -10.06
N VAL A 120 8.68 23.88 -8.87
CA VAL A 120 9.68 24.02 -7.79
C VAL A 120 10.21 22.66 -7.34
N ASP A 121 9.36 21.64 -7.30
CA ASP A 121 9.76 20.26 -6.99
C ASP A 121 10.39 19.51 -8.19
N GLY A 122 10.77 20.21 -9.27
CA GLY A 122 11.45 19.62 -10.43
C GLY A 122 10.55 18.67 -11.24
N GLY A 123 9.23 18.87 -11.19
CA GLY A 123 8.24 18.00 -11.82
C GLY A 123 7.95 16.70 -11.06
N ALA A 124 8.69 16.41 -9.98
CA ALA A 124 8.51 15.22 -9.17
C ALA A 124 7.77 15.58 -7.87
N GLN A 125 6.49 15.19 -7.74
CA GLN A 125 5.78 15.37 -6.47
C GLN A 125 6.51 14.56 -5.38
N LYS A 126 7.12 15.26 -4.41
CA LYS A 126 7.80 14.64 -3.27
C LYS A 126 6.79 13.84 -2.43
N GLN A 127 7.25 12.75 -1.83
CA GLN A 127 6.43 11.96 -0.92
C GLN A 127 6.01 12.84 0.27
N ALA A 128 4.71 12.82 0.60
CA ALA A 128 4.10 13.68 1.64
C ALA A 128 4.12 15.21 1.36
N SER A 129 4.26 15.64 0.11
CA SER A 129 4.13 17.06 -0.30
C SER A 129 2.85 17.31 -1.10
N GLY A 130 2.15 18.38 -0.75
CA GLY A 130 0.96 18.89 -1.42
C GLY A 130 -0.31 18.05 -1.28
N TRP A 131 -1.37 18.42 -2.02
CA TRP A 131 -2.69 17.77 -1.93
C TRP A 131 -2.64 16.27 -2.24
N SER A 132 -3.28 15.49 -1.36
CA SER A 132 -3.61 14.09 -1.58
C SER A 132 -5.13 13.89 -1.51
N PRO A 133 -5.75 13.08 -2.40
CA PRO A 133 -7.19 12.83 -2.37
C PRO A 133 -7.72 12.21 -1.06
N GLY A 134 -6.83 11.68 -0.22
CA GLY A 134 -7.20 11.19 1.10
C GLY A 134 -7.24 12.25 2.19
N TYR A 135 -6.84 13.49 1.93
CA TYR A 135 -7.04 14.60 2.87
C TYR A 135 -8.50 15.03 2.91
N THR A 136 -8.91 15.55 4.07
CA THR A 136 -10.27 16.06 4.32
C THR A 136 -10.28 17.57 4.46
N LEU A 137 -11.46 18.18 4.44
CA LEU A 137 -11.61 19.59 4.82
C LEU A 137 -11.03 19.88 6.21
N SER A 138 -11.17 18.95 7.17
CA SER A 138 -10.54 19.07 8.49
C SER A 138 -9.01 19.18 8.39
N THR A 139 -8.37 18.37 7.54
CA THR A 139 -6.91 18.44 7.31
C THR A 139 -6.51 19.81 6.75
N VAL A 140 -7.25 20.32 5.75
CA VAL A 140 -7.00 21.63 5.15
C VAL A 140 -7.13 22.74 6.18
N LEU A 141 -8.22 22.74 6.95
CA LEU A 141 -8.50 23.77 7.94
C LEU A 141 -7.48 23.78 9.09
N LEU A 142 -7.06 22.61 9.57
CA LEU A 142 -5.98 22.50 10.57
C LEU A 142 -4.66 23.04 10.03
N GLN A 143 -4.31 22.76 8.77
CA GLN A 143 -3.11 23.32 8.16
C GLN A 143 -3.20 24.84 8.03
N LEU A 144 -4.38 25.37 7.70
CA LEU A 144 -4.60 26.81 7.57
C LEU A 144 -4.49 27.55 8.92
N VAL A 145 -4.87 26.92 10.04
CA VAL A 145 -4.61 27.49 11.38
C VAL A 145 -3.11 27.74 11.57
N THR A 146 -2.27 26.75 11.25
CA THR A 146 -0.81 26.88 11.36
C THR A 146 -0.26 27.90 10.37
N PHE A 147 -0.77 27.92 9.13
CA PHE A 147 -0.40 28.89 8.10
C PHE A 147 -0.63 30.32 8.60
N PHE A 148 -1.82 30.65 9.09
CA PHE A 148 -2.09 32.01 9.57
C PHE A 148 -1.39 32.36 10.88
N ALA A 149 -0.99 31.39 11.70
CA ALA A 149 -0.24 31.67 12.92
C ALA A 149 1.20 32.15 12.65
N ASP A 150 1.79 31.77 11.51
CA ASP A 150 3.14 32.17 11.12
C ASP A 150 3.15 32.96 9.80
N PRO A 151 3.34 34.29 9.82
CA PRO A 151 3.35 35.10 8.60
C PRO A 151 4.53 34.82 7.64
N ASP A 152 5.52 34.04 8.07
CA ASP A 152 6.70 33.58 7.32
C ASP A 152 7.53 34.70 6.65
N PHE A 153 7.67 35.84 7.33
CA PHE A 153 8.60 36.89 6.93
C PHE A 153 9.99 36.58 7.50
N HIS A 154 10.80 35.79 6.79
CA HIS A 154 12.12 35.29 7.20
C HIS A 154 13.08 36.33 7.85
N TYR A 155 12.89 37.65 7.63
CA TYR A 155 13.75 38.72 8.16
C TYR A 155 13.00 39.98 8.64
N ALA A 156 11.67 39.98 8.68
CA ALA A 156 10.89 41.18 9.05
C ALA A 156 9.78 40.84 10.05
N THR A 157 9.88 41.35 11.26
CA THR A 157 8.77 41.33 12.22
C THR A 157 7.75 42.39 11.87
N ILE A 158 6.48 41.99 11.86
CA ILE A 158 5.36 42.88 11.60
C ILE A 158 5.18 43.76 12.83
N SER A 159 5.07 45.07 12.62
CA SER A 159 4.97 46.01 13.72
C SER A 159 3.62 45.87 14.46
N PRO A 160 3.58 46.08 15.79
CA PRO A 160 2.33 46.07 16.55
C PRO A 160 1.26 47.02 15.99
N GLU A 161 1.67 48.17 15.42
CA GLU A 161 0.77 49.13 14.79
C GLU A 161 0.13 48.57 13.51
N SER A 162 0.89 47.79 12.75
CA SER A 162 0.39 47.12 11.54
C SER A 162 -0.60 46.02 11.92
N ILE A 163 -0.33 45.26 12.99
CA ILE A 163 -1.27 44.26 13.54
C ILE A 163 -2.55 44.95 14.05
N ALA A 164 -2.43 46.07 14.76
CA ALA A 164 -3.59 46.85 15.23
C ALA A 164 -4.38 47.47 14.07
N ALA A 165 -3.72 47.83 12.96
CA ALA A 165 -4.39 48.27 11.74
C ALA A 165 -5.16 47.11 11.08
N LEU A 166 -4.55 45.94 10.95
CA LEU A 166 -5.21 44.73 10.47
C LEU A 166 -6.42 44.36 11.34
N LYS A 167 -6.28 44.42 12.67
CA LYS A 167 -7.39 44.14 13.58
C LYS A 167 -8.58 45.06 13.33
N ARG A 168 -8.35 46.36 13.10
CA ARG A 168 -9.41 47.31 12.76
C ARG A 168 -10.09 47.01 11.43
N THR A 169 -9.34 46.55 10.41
CA THR A 169 -9.95 46.19 9.12
C THR A 169 -10.77 44.91 9.23
N VAL A 170 -10.29 43.92 9.98
CA VAL A 170 -11.01 42.67 10.29
C VAL A 170 -12.28 42.96 11.09
N GLU A 171 -12.23 43.82 12.11
CA GLU A 171 -13.39 44.17 12.94
C GLU A 171 -14.47 44.92 12.15
N ALA A 172 -14.07 45.71 11.15
CA ALA A 172 -14.98 46.46 10.29
C ALA A 172 -15.52 45.63 9.10
N PHE A 173 -14.95 44.45 8.84
CA PHE A 173 -15.33 43.63 7.69
C PHE A 173 -16.71 42.99 7.88
N GLN A 174 -17.49 43.01 6.80
CA GLN A 174 -18.77 42.32 6.72
C GLN A 174 -18.85 41.53 5.40
N CYS A 175 -19.09 40.22 5.51
CA CYS A 175 -19.28 39.39 4.33
C CYS A 175 -20.71 39.55 3.80
N THR A 176 -20.85 39.88 2.51
CA THR A 176 -22.15 40.03 1.84
C THR A 176 -22.80 38.70 1.49
N THR A 177 -22.04 37.61 1.41
CA THR A 177 -22.54 36.28 1.02
C THR A 177 -23.14 35.52 2.20
N CYS A 178 -22.39 35.37 3.30
CA CYS A 178 -22.86 34.63 4.48
C CYS A 178 -23.31 35.53 5.64
N GLY A 179 -23.12 36.86 5.55
CA GLY A 179 -23.47 37.77 6.66
C GLY A 179 -22.49 37.74 7.83
N HIS A 180 -21.28 37.19 7.66
CA HIS A 180 -20.22 37.26 8.66
C HIS A 180 -19.98 38.70 9.12
N THR A 181 -19.83 38.90 10.43
CA THR A 181 -19.23 40.08 11.04
C THR A 181 -18.33 39.63 12.18
N TYR A 182 -17.38 40.48 12.61
CA TYR A 182 -16.55 40.17 13.76
C TYR A 182 -17.32 39.89 15.08
N PRO A 183 -18.32 40.70 15.50
CA PRO A 183 -19.08 40.41 16.72
C PRO A 183 -20.07 39.25 16.59
N GLN A 184 -20.48 38.91 15.38
CA GLN A 184 -21.36 37.77 15.09
C GLN A 184 -20.75 36.92 13.97
N PRO A 185 -19.74 36.08 14.28
CA PRO A 185 -19.09 35.25 13.28
C PRO A 185 -20.09 34.28 12.64
N ASN A 186 -20.24 34.36 11.32
CA ASN A 186 -20.96 33.38 10.52
C ASN A 186 -20.05 32.84 9.40
N PRO A 187 -19.69 31.54 9.36
CA PRO A 187 -20.08 30.47 10.29
C PRO A 187 -19.64 30.70 11.74
N THR A 188 -20.42 30.22 12.70
CA THR A 188 -20.08 30.33 14.11
C THR A 188 -18.80 29.56 14.43
N ILE A 189 -17.91 30.19 15.18
CA ILE A 189 -16.66 29.58 15.63
C ILE A 189 -16.96 28.66 16.81
N VAL A 190 -16.44 27.44 16.76
CA VAL A 190 -16.59 26.48 17.86
C VAL A 190 -15.67 26.88 19.01
N ASP A 191 -16.24 27.14 20.18
CA ASP A 191 -15.45 27.39 21.40
C ASP A 191 -14.77 26.10 21.91
N TYR A 192 -13.57 26.23 22.45
CA TYR A 192 -12.78 25.18 23.07
C TYR A 192 -13.56 24.42 24.15
N LYS A 193 -14.35 25.12 24.97
CA LYS A 193 -15.17 24.48 26.03
C LYS A 193 -16.33 23.66 25.48
N SER A 194 -16.85 24.04 24.31
CA SER A 194 -17.96 23.35 23.64
C SER A 194 -17.47 22.08 22.95
N ALA A 195 -16.28 22.14 22.33
CA ALA A 195 -15.62 20.98 21.73
C ALA A 195 -15.27 19.90 22.78
N GLU A 196 -14.82 20.30 23.97
CA GLU A 196 -14.51 19.37 25.07
C GLU A 196 -15.74 18.64 25.65
N LYS A 197 -16.94 19.25 25.59
CA LYS A 197 -18.18 18.61 26.07
C LYS A 197 -18.67 17.52 25.12
N VAL A 198 -18.61 17.75 23.79
CA VAL A 198 -18.98 16.74 22.77
C VAL A 198 -18.12 15.48 22.89
N GLY A 199 -16.83 15.63 23.25
CA GLY A 199 -15.94 14.48 23.49
C GLY A 199 -16.19 13.72 24.81
N LYS A 200 -16.80 14.34 25.82
CA LYS A 200 -17.06 13.72 27.14
C LYS A 200 -18.39 12.97 27.21
N ASP A 201 -19.41 13.40 26.48
CA ASP A 201 -20.72 12.72 26.46
C ASP A 201 -20.70 11.33 25.76
N GLN A 202 -19.58 10.97 25.11
CA GLN A 202 -19.38 9.68 24.46
C GLN A 202 -18.76 8.59 25.37
N GLN A 203 -18.44 8.91 26.64
CA GLN A 203 -17.84 7.96 27.59
C GLN A 203 -18.81 7.57 28.71
N SER A 204 -19.59 6.50 28.50
CA SER A 204 -20.12 5.68 29.61
C SER A 204 -20.31 4.21 29.20
N ASN A 205 -19.99 3.30 30.14
CA ASN A 205 -19.98 1.82 30.11
C ASN A 205 -18.71 1.11 29.58
N GLU A 206 -17.87 0.65 30.53
CA GLU A 206 -16.57 -0.01 30.33
C GLU A 206 -16.63 -1.33 29.53
N ASN A 207 -17.74 -2.09 29.58
CA ASN A 207 -17.89 -3.30 28.76
C ASN A 207 -18.34 -3.00 27.31
N ASN A 208 -19.06 -1.89 27.08
CA ASN A 208 -19.42 -1.44 25.73
C ASN A 208 -18.27 -0.70 25.04
N GLN A 209 -17.32 -0.15 25.80
CA GLN A 209 -16.20 0.63 25.26
C GLN A 209 -15.25 -0.22 24.42
N ALA A 210 -14.89 -1.43 24.85
CA ALA A 210 -13.97 -2.29 24.09
C ALA A 210 -14.57 -2.76 22.75
N GLU A 211 -15.86 -3.12 22.74
CA GLU A 211 -16.56 -3.51 21.50
C GLU A 211 -16.75 -2.31 20.57
N MET A 212 -17.12 -1.15 21.12
CA MET A 212 -17.28 0.10 20.36
C MET A 212 -15.95 0.60 19.78
N GLN A 213 -14.85 0.47 20.53
CA GLN A 213 -13.50 0.80 20.07
C GLN A 213 -13.03 -0.14 18.95
N ASN A 214 -13.29 -1.44 19.07
CA ASN A 214 -12.96 -2.42 18.03
C ASN A 214 -13.80 -2.17 16.76
N LEU A 215 -15.08 -1.82 16.90
CA LEU A 215 -15.92 -1.44 15.77
C LEU A 215 -15.41 -0.15 15.11
N ALA A 216 -15.02 0.86 15.88
CA ALA A 216 -14.45 2.10 15.35
C ALA A 216 -13.14 1.85 14.57
N GLU A 217 -12.23 1.03 15.11
CA GLU A 217 -11.01 0.63 14.43
C GLU A 217 -11.33 -0.11 13.10
N LEU A 218 -12.29 -1.03 13.13
CA LEU A 218 -12.72 -1.74 11.92
C LEU A 218 -13.39 -0.82 10.90
N MET A 219 -14.18 0.17 11.34
CA MET A 219 -14.77 1.19 10.46
C MET A 219 -13.68 1.99 9.77
N GLU A 220 -12.66 2.46 10.50
CA GLU A 220 -11.52 3.18 9.93
C GLU A 220 -10.77 2.30 8.90
N LYS A 221 -10.46 1.06 9.27
CA LYS A 221 -9.77 0.10 8.41
C LYS A 221 -10.56 -0.25 7.15
N LEU A 222 -11.88 -0.32 7.24
CA LEU A 222 -12.81 -0.65 6.14
C LEU A 222 -13.42 0.61 5.50
N THR A 223 -12.64 1.69 5.47
CA THR A 223 -12.97 2.94 4.78
C THR A 223 -12.09 3.12 3.55
N CYS A 224 -12.68 3.58 2.45
CA CYS A 224 -11.93 3.97 1.27
C CYS A 224 -11.05 5.18 1.58
N GLY A 225 -9.74 5.05 1.37
CA GLY A 225 -8.77 6.13 1.59
C GLY A 225 -9.07 7.41 0.81
N VAL A 226 -9.72 7.30 -0.37
CA VAL A 226 -10.06 8.40 -1.28
C VAL A 226 -11.48 8.93 -1.05
N THR A 227 -12.53 8.11 -1.21
CA THR A 227 -13.92 8.62 -1.13
C THR A 227 -14.42 8.78 0.30
N LYS A 228 -13.69 8.24 1.29
CA LYS A 228 -14.09 8.14 2.70
C LYS A 228 -15.41 7.40 2.92
N GLN A 229 -15.87 6.64 1.92
CA GLN A 229 -16.99 5.71 2.07
C GLN A 229 -16.54 4.51 2.90
N ASN A 230 -17.39 4.02 3.79
CA ASN A 230 -17.08 2.87 4.63
C ASN A 230 -18.02 1.70 4.33
N LEU A 231 -17.54 0.48 4.56
CA LEU A 231 -18.29 -0.74 4.21
C LEU A 231 -19.60 -0.92 5.01
N PHE A 232 -19.69 -0.31 6.19
CA PHE A 232 -20.83 -0.47 7.09
C PHE A 232 -22.01 0.42 6.70
N ASP A 233 -21.72 1.66 6.30
CA ASP A 233 -22.71 2.67 5.94
C ASP A 233 -23.01 2.69 4.43
N ASP A 234 -22.03 2.32 3.60
CA ASP A 234 -22.12 2.42 2.14
C ASP A 234 -22.10 1.03 1.46
N LYS A 235 -22.85 0.92 0.37
CA LYS A 235 -22.74 -0.24 -0.54
C LYS A 235 -21.55 -0.05 -1.49
N ILE A 236 -20.36 -0.45 -1.04
CA ILE A 236 -19.11 -0.28 -1.77
C ILE A 236 -18.33 -1.58 -1.96
N SER A 237 -17.51 -1.61 -3.00
CA SER A 237 -16.51 -2.67 -3.22
C SER A 237 -15.13 -2.12 -2.90
N LEU A 238 -14.52 -2.59 -1.80
CA LEU A 238 -13.15 -2.25 -1.40
C LEU A 238 -12.12 -3.26 -1.90
N GLY A 239 -10.91 -2.76 -2.16
CA GLY A 239 -9.78 -3.53 -2.68
C GLY A 239 -8.48 -2.77 -2.59
N TYR A 240 -7.38 -3.48 -2.89
CA TYR A 240 -6.04 -2.89 -2.90
C TYR A 240 -5.66 -2.37 -4.29
N PRO A 241 -5.10 -1.16 -4.40
CA PRO A 241 -4.35 -0.75 -5.57
C PRO A 241 -3.07 -1.58 -5.70
N LEU A 242 -2.76 -2.02 -6.92
CA LEU A 242 -1.62 -2.86 -7.24
C LEU A 242 -0.79 -2.22 -8.35
N LEU A 243 0.54 -2.21 -8.20
CA LEU A 243 1.45 -1.94 -9.29
C LEU A 243 1.94 -3.26 -9.88
N ILE A 244 1.35 -3.64 -11.01
CA ILE A 244 1.63 -4.89 -11.68
C ILE A 244 2.59 -4.67 -12.85
N LYS A 245 3.63 -5.51 -12.94
CA LYS A 245 4.60 -5.56 -14.02
C LYS A 245 4.86 -7.02 -14.39
N ARG A 246 5.36 -7.27 -15.60
CA ARG A 246 5.92 -8.57 -16.00
C ARG A 246 7.40 -8.46 -16.24
N ASP A 247 8.13 -9.51 -15.87
CA ASP A 247 9.53 -9.63 -16.25
C ASP A 247 9.68 -10.14 -17.70
N SER A 248 10.92 -10.24 -18.18
CA SER A 248 11.24 -10.73 -19.54
C SER A 248 10.78 -12.17 -19.79
N TYR A 249 10.45 -12.93 -18.74
CA TYR A 249 9.96 -14.30 -18.79
C TYR A 249 8.44 -14.38 -18.61
N GLY A 250 7.75 -13.23 -18.59
CA GLY A 250 6.30 -13.14 -18.43
C GLY A 250 5.80 -13.36 -16.99
N ARG A 251 6.71 -13.46 -16.01
CA ARG A 251 6.36 -13.68 -14.59
C ARG A 251 5.82 -12.40 -13.97
N LEU A 252 4.82 -12.56 -13.12
CA LEU A 252 4.17 -11.46 -12.42
C LEU A 252 5.08 -10.86 -11.35
N TRP A 253 5.19 -9.54 -11.36
CA TRP A 253 5.78 -8.75 -10.30
C TRP A 253 4.74 -7.73 -9.83
N SER A 254 4.61 -7.58 -8.51
CA SER A 254 3.54 -6.78 -7.92
C SER A 254 4.02 -6.01 -6.70
N ASP A 255 3.72 -4.72 -6.65
CA ASP A 255 3.72 -3.94 -5.40
C ASP A 255 2.28 -3.70 -4.95
N VAL A 256 2.03 -3.91 -3.66
CA VAL A 256 0.72 -3.62 -3.06
C VAL A 256 0.78 -2.24 -2.43
N VAL A 257 -0.14 -1.35 -2.80
CA VAL A 257 -0.37 -0.12 -2.05
C VAL A 257 -1.20 -0.50 -0.82
N LEU A 258 -0.62 -0.33 0.37
CA LEU A 258 -1.17 -0.78 1.65
C LEU A 258 -2.30 0.13 2.18
N GLU A 259 -3.23 0.50 1.30
CA GLU A 259 -4.43 1.29 1.60
C GLU A 259 -5.61 0.71 0.82
N LEU A 260 -6.79 0.68 1.42
CA LEU A 260 -8.00 0.25 0.71
C LEU A 260 -8.61 1.42 -0.06
N ILE A 261 -8.96 1.18 -1.32
CA ILE A 261 -9.76 2.12 -2.12
C ILE A 261 -11.01 1.42 -2.66
N SER A 262 -12.07 2.19 -2.89
CA SER A 262 -13.29 1.71 -3.52
C SER A 262 -13.12 1.56 -5.02
N TYR A 263 -13.95 0.73 -5.64
CA TYR A 263 -14.05 0.63 -7.09
C TYR A 263 -14.33 2.00 -7.75
N ASP A 264 -15.21 2.80 -7.16
CA ASP A 264 -15.55 4.14 -7.66
C ASP A 264 -14.33 5.07 -7.67
N ALA A 265 -13.48 5.02 -6.63
CA ALA A 265 -12.22 5.76 -6.60
C ALA A 265 -11.29 5.34 -7.76
N TYR A 266 -11.14 4.03 -7.96
CA TYR A 266 -10.31 3.48 -9.02
C TYR A 266 -10.78 3.89 -10.41
N VAL A 267 -12.09 3.78 -10.67
CA VAL A 267 -12.71 4.15 -11.96
C VAL A 267 -12.57 5.64 -12.26
N SER A 268 -12.73 6.48 -11.23
CA SER A 268 -12.59 7.93 -11.38
C SER A 268 -11.18 8.34 -11.82
N GLU A 269 -10.14 7.67 -11.30
CA GLU A 269 -8.75 7.90 -11.71
C GLU A 269 -8.45 7.44 -13.15
N ILE A 270 -9.04 6.32 -13.59
CA ILE A 270 -8.94 5.87 -14.99
C ILE A 270 -9.55 6.91 -15.93
N GLN A 271 -10.70 7.48 -15.57
CA GLN A 271 -11.42 8.43 -16.41
C GLN A 271 -10.71 9.77 -16.52
N LYS A 272 -10.20 10.29 -15.40
CA LYS A 272 -9.31 11.47 -15.37
C LYS A 272 -8.11 11.30 -16.31
N SER A 273 -7.64 10.07 -16.44
CA SER A 273 -6.50 9.69 -17.25
C SER A 273 -6.80 9.44 -18.74
N GLY A 274 -8.08 9.47 -19.16
CA GLY A 274 -8.54 9.02 -20.47
C GLY A 274 -8.82 7.51 -20.48
N GLY A 275 -10.07 7.13 -20.79
CA GLY A 275 -10.61 5.77 -20.63
C GLY A 275 -9.90 4.64 -21.39
N ASN A 276 -8.94 4.96 -22.28
CA ASN A 276 -8.16 3.98 -23.06
C ASN A 276 -6.99 3.35 -22.26
N LYS A 277 -6.82 3.70 -20.97
CA LYS A 277 -5.69 3.22 -20.14
C LYS A 277 -5.81 1.78 -19.63
N LEU A 278 -6.96 1.13 -19.74
CA LEU A 278 -7.16 -0.24 -19.26
C LEU A 278 -6.72 -1.31 -20.26
N ASP A 279 -6.74 -1.02 -21.56
CA ASP A 279 -6.28 -1.97 -22.59
C ASP A 279 -4.79 -2.31 -22.43
N PHE A 280 -4.03 -1.40 -21.80
CA PHE A 280 -2.60 -1.54 -21.51
C PHE A 280 -2.27 -1.13 -20.08
N TYR A 281 -2.91 -1.76 -19.08
CA TYR A 281 -2.71 -1.39 -17.67
C TYR A 281 -1.21 -1.38 -17.26
N GLU A 282 -0.36 -2.24 -17.83
CA GLU A 282 1.09 -2.26 -17.54
C GLU A 282 1.81 -0.95 -17.87
N ARG A 283 1.28 -0.14 -18.79
CA ARG A 283 1.82 1.17 -19.18
C ARG A 283 1.14 2.33 -18.45
N SER A 284 -0.01 2.07 -17.84
CA SER A 284 -0.76 3.06 -17.08
C SER A 284 -0.13 3.25 -15.71
N ARG A 285 -0.11 4.50 -15.22
CA ARG A 285 0.30 4.83 -13.86
C ARG A 285 -0.74 5.78 -13.28
N PHE A 286 -1.29 5.38 -12.15
CA PHE A 286 -2.17 6.14 -11.27
C PHE A 286 -1.44 6.34 -9.96
N ARG A 287 -1.84 7.36 -9.19
CA ARG A 287 -1.19 7.69 -7.92
C ARG A 287 -2.15 7.50 -6.75
N SER A 288 -1.68 6.79 -5.74
CA SER A 288 -2.41 6.51 -4.49
C SER A 288 -2.39 7.70 -3.53
N VAL A 289 -3.16 7.62 -2.44
CA VAL A 289 -3.20 8.63 -1.39
C VAL A 289 -1.82 8.80 -0.73
N THR A 290 -1.12 7.69 -0.51
CA THR A 290 0.25 7.67 0.02
C THR A 290 1.33 8.05 -1.00
N GLY A 291 0.93 8.43 -2.21
CA GLY A 291 1.83 8.87 -3.28
C GLY A 291 2.55 7.74 -4.02
N LYS A 292 2.25 6.47 -3.72
CA LYS A 292 2.75 5.29 -4.44
C LYS A 292 2.03 5.11 -5.78
N ASP A 293 2.76 4.69 -6.79
CA ASP A 293 2.17 4.36 -8.09
C ASP A 293 1.43 3.02 -8.02
N TYR A 294 0.34 2.94 -8.77
CA TYR A 294 -0.37 1.70 -9.06
C TYR A 294 -0.93 1.75 -10.48
N ASN A 295 -1.33 0.60 -11.02
CA ASN A 295 -1.91 0.54 -12.36
C ASN A 295 -3.10 -0.40 -12.47
N HIS A 296 -3.38 -1.15 -11.41
CA HIS A 296 -4.48 -2.10 -11.32
C HIS A 296 -5.12 -2.05 -9.94
N TRP A 297 -6.30 -2.65 -9.80
CA TRP A 297 -7.02 -2.72 -8.53
C TRP A 297 -7.65 -4.09 -8.35
N LEU A 298 -7.47 -4.69 -7.17
CA LEU A 298 -8.02 -6.01 -6.84
C LEU A 298 -8.96 -5.89 -5.63
N PRO A 299 -10.28 -6.08 -5.83
CA PRO A 299 -11.20 -6.25 -4.71
C PRO A 299 -10.86 -7.51 -3.90
N ILE A 300 -11.08 -7.42 -2.59
CA ILE A 300 -10.77 -8.49 -1.63
C ILE A 300 -12.04 -9.17 -1.11
N TYR A 301 -11.89 -10.27 -0.34
CA TYR A 301 -13.01 -10.89 0.36
C TYR A 301 -13.10 -10.33 1.79
N ILE A 302 -14.10 -9.49 2.06
CA ILE A 302 -14.32 -8.91 3.39
C ILE A 302 -15.43 -9.64 4.16
N ASN A 303 -16.50 -10.02 3.49
CA ASN A 303 -17.56 -10.90 3.98
C ASN A 303 -18.38 -11.39 2.77
N ASP A 304 -19.31 -12.33 3.01
CA ASP A 304 -20.14 -12.89 1.93
C ASP A 304 -20.90 -11.82 1.16
N ARG A 305 -21.50 -10.85 1.84
CA ARG A 305 -22.26 -9.76 1.21
C ARG A 305 -21.38 -8.94 0.26
N HIS A 306 -20.19 -8.55 0.72
CA HIS A 306 -19.21 -7.79 -0.06
C HIS A 306 -18.68 -8.60 -1.24
N PHE A 307 -18.42 -9.90 -1.03
CA PHE A 307 -17.98 -10.79 -2.11
C PHE A 307 -19.03 -10.95 -3.18
N GLN A 308 -20.29 -11.22 -2.84
CA GLN A 308 -21.36 -11.37 -3.85
C GLN A 308 -21.54 -10.08 -4.66
N GLN A 309 -21.37 -8.92 -4.05
CA GLN A 309 -21.41 -7.63 -4.75
C GLN A 309 -20.20 -7.41 -5.65
N SER A 310 -19.03 -7.91 -5.25
CA SER A 310 -17.76 -7.63 -5.92
C SER A 310 -17.28 -8.78 -6.81
N ARG A 311 -17.96 -9.93 -6.84
CA ARG A 311 -17.49 -11.18 -7.45
C ARG A 311 -17.03 -10.99 -8.88
N THR A 312 -17.86 -10.40 -9.73
CA THR A 312 -17.52 -10.15 -11.13
C THR A 312 -16.33 -9.20 -11.27
N LEU A 313 -16.20 -8.20 -10.38
CA LEU A 313 -15.04 -7.31 -10.36
C LEU A 313 -13.77 -8.06 -9.95
N ILE A 314 -13.86 -8.98 -8.99
CA ILE A 314 -12.75 -9.82 -8.53
C ILE A 314 -12.30 -10.74 -9.67
N GLU A 315 -13.23 -11.49 -10.26
CA GLU A 315 -12.97 -12.44 -11.35
C GLU A 315 -12.34 -11.73 -12.56
N ASN A 316 -12.89 -10.58 -12.97
CA ASN A 316 -12.32 -9.77 -14.04
C ASN A 316 -10.95 -9.21 -13.68
N SER A 317 -10.75 -8.76 -12.43
CA SER A 317 -9.45 -8.24 -12.00
C SER A 317 -8.38 -9.33 -12.05
N LEU A 318 -8.69 -10.53 -11.55
CA LEU A 318 -7.78 -11.68 -11.58
C LEU A 318 -7.47 -12.12 -13.02
N SER A 319 -8.47 -12.11 -13.91
CA SER A 319 -8.24 -12.47 -15.31
C SER A 319 -7.35 -11.45 -16.02
N ILE A 320 -7.54 -10.16 -15.79
CA ILE A 320 -6.69 -9.09 -16.34
C ILE A 320 -5.25 -9.22 -15.80
N ILE A 321 -5.08 -9.43 -14.49
CA ILE A 321 -3.74 -9.62 -13.89
C ILE A 321 -3.05 -10.85 -14.48
N GLN A 322 -3.78 -11.95 -14.70
CA GLN A 322 -3.19 -13.17 -15.26
C GLN A 322 -2.82 -13.00 -16.74
N THR A 323 -3.73 -12.45 -17.53
CA THR A 323 -3.65 -12.45 -19.01
C THR A 323 -2.95 -11.23 -19.59
N GLY A 324 -2.85 -10.13 -18.83
CA GLY A 324 -2.21 -8.90 -19.30
C GLY A 324 -3.12 -8.01 -20.14
N THR A 325 -4.42 -8.32 -20.27
CA THR A 325 -5.33 -7.58 -21.15
C THR A 325 -6.75 -7.49 -20.62
N ALA A 326 -7.42 -6.36 -20.92
CA ALA A 326 -8.83 -6.11 -20.63
C ALA A 326 -9.72 -6.13 -21.89
N CYS A 327 -9.26 -6.73 -23.00
CA CYS A 327 -9.89 -6.62 -24.31
C CYS A 327 -11.29 -7.26 -24.44
N GLY A 328 -11.80 -7.91 -23.39
CA GLY A 328 -13.16 -8.46 -23.35
C GLY A 328 -13.39 -9.68 -24.25
N SER A 329 -12.32 -10.29 -24.79
CA SER A 329 -12.42 -11.55 -25.52
C SER A 329 -12.61 -12.72 -24.55
N LYS A 330 -13.52 -13.64 -24.90
CA LYS A 330 -13.80 -14.87 -24.14
C LYS A 330 -12.55 -15.73 -23.86
N THR A 331 -11.52 -15.60 -24.69
CA THR A 331 -10.23 -16.28 -24.50
C THR A 331 -9.54 -15.90 -23.20
N TYR A 332 -9.80 -14.69 -22.70
CA TYR A 332 -9.19 -14.10 -21.50
C TYR A 332 -10.18 -14.00 -20.33
N ASP A 333 -11.36 -14.61 -20.45
CA ASP A 333 -12.31 -14.69 -19.35
C ASP A 333 -11.69 -15.42 -18.16
N PHE A 334 -12.21 -15.10 -16.98
CA PHE A 334 -11.78 -15.70 -15.73
C PHE A 334 -11.89 -17.23 -15.77
N LYS A 335 -10.82 -17.89 -15.34
CA LYS A 335 -10.79 -19.33 -15.05
C LYS A 335 -10.35 -19.49 -13.59
N PRO A 336 -10.90 -20.43 -12.81
CA PRO A 336 -10.55 -20.55 -11.39
C PRO A 336 -9.04 -20.65 -11.13
N ILE A 337 -8.30 -21.36 -11.98
CA ILE A 337 -6.83 -21.47 -11.89
C ILE A 337 -6.09 -20.12 -11.92
N MET A 338 -6.69 -19.08 -12.52
CA MET A 338 -6.13 -17.73 -12.49
C MET A 338 -6.13 -17.15 -11.07
N ALA A 339 -7.14 -17.44 -10.25
CA ALA A 339 -7.17 -17.03 -8.85
C ALA A 339 -6.02 -17.67 -8.08
N LEU A 340 -5.79 -18.97 -8.27
CA LEU A 340 -4.68 -19.68 -7.63
C LEU A 340 -3.34 -19.04 -8.02
N ASN A 341 -3.06 -18.89 -9.32
CA ASN A 341 -1.79 -18.35 -9.83
C ASN A 341 -1.53 -16.91 -9.37
N VAL A 342 -2.53 -16.03 -9.51
CA VAL A 342 -2.38 -14.61 -9.17
C VAL A 342 -2.24 -14.44 -7.67
N LEU A 343 -3.12 -15.04 -6.85
CA LEU A 343 -3.12 -14.83 -5.41
C LEU A 343 -1.88 -15.43 -4.74
N THR A 344 -1.41 -16.62 -5.15
CA THR A 344 -0.15 -17.17 -4.61
C THR A 344 1.04 -16.28 -4.97
N SER A 345 1.08 -15.75 -6.20
CA SER A 345 2.12 -14.81 -6.60
C SER A 345 2.06 -13.52 -5.78
N LEU A 346 0.89 -12.89 -5.64
CA LEU A 346 0.71 -11.67 -4.85
C LEU A 346 1.14 -11.88 -3.40
N MET A 347 0.72 -12.99 -2.77
CA MET A 347 1.10 -13.34 -1.40
C MET A 347 2.61 -13.51 -1.24
N ASN A 348 3.25 -14.24 -2.15
CA ASN A 348 4.69 -14.47 -2.11
C ASN A 348 5.49 -13.16 -2.34
N LYS A 349 5.13 -12.36 -3.36
CA LYS A 349 5.83 -11.09 -3.65
C LYS A 349 5.61 -10.04 -2.56
N SER A 350 4.40 -9.94 -2.01
CA SER A 350 4.11 -9.08 -0.86
C SER A 350 4.91 -9.50 0.38
N GLY A 351 5.10 -10.82 0.56
CA GLY A 351 5.93 -11.35 1.63
C GLY A 351 7.41 -10.92 1.54
N VAL A 352 7.97 -10.91 0.33
CA VAL A 352 9.34 -10.39 0.09
C VAL A 352 9.44 -8.89 0.44
N GLN A 353 8.43 -8.10 0.12
CA GLN A 353 8.39 -6.67 0.44
C GLN A 353 8.30 -6.43 1.93
N LEU A 354 7.43 -7.17 2.61
CA LEU A 354 7.28 -7.16 4.05
C LEU A 354 8.60 -7.52 4.75
N PHE A 355 9.32 -8.53 4.24
CA PHE A 355 10.63 -8.90 4.78
C PHE A 355 11.62 -7.73 4.70
N ASN A 356 11.59 -6.95 3.62
CA ASN A 356 12.48 -5.80 3.43
C ASN A 356 11.98 -4.49 4.08
N GLY A 357 10.70 -4.39 4.44
CA GLY A 357 10.05 -3.16 4.90
C GLY A 357 10.31 -2.78 6.36
N GLN A 358 9.87 -1.56 6.72
CA GLN A 358 9.89 -1.06 8.10
C GLN A 358 8.77 -1.67 8.96
N MET A 359 8.84 -1.52 10.29
CA MET A 359 7.93 -2.19 11.22
C MET A 359 6.45 -1.80 11.03
N PHE A 360 6.13 -0.52 10.84
CA PHE A 360 4.74 -0.09 10.58
C PHE A 360 4.21 -0.59 9.22
N GLU A 361 5.04 -0.50 8.18
CA GLU A 361 4.72 -1.05 6.86
C GLU A 361 4.48 -2.56 6.92
N SER A 362 5.17 -3.28 7.82
CA SER A 362 4.98 -4.71 7.99
C SER A 362 3.61 -5.08 8.57
N LYS A 363 2.99 -4.27 9.45
CA LYS A 363 1.63 -4.55 9.98
C LYS A 363 0.60 -4.56 8.84
N HIS A 364 0.52 -3.46 8.09
CA HIS A 364 -0.42 -3.34 6.97
C HIS A 364 -0.14 -4.35 5.85
N ALA A 365 1.13 -4.72 5.64
CA ALA A 365 1.48 -5.78 4.69
C ALA A 365 0.98 -7.17 5.13
N ILE A 366 1.03 -7.47 6.44
CA ILE A 366 0.47 -8.72 7.00
C ILE A 366 -1.04 -8.74 6.83
N GLU A 367 -1.72 -7.61 7.07
CA GLU A 367 -3.17 -7.48 6.86
C GLU A 367 -3.53 -7.72 5.37
N ALA A 368 -2.81 -7.10 4.44
CA ALA A 368 -3.01 -7.34 3.00
C ALA A 368 -2.76 -8.80 2.60
N TYR A 369 -1.72 -9.45 3.15
CA TYR A 369 -1.48 -10.87 2.96
C TYR A 369 -2.67 -11.72 3.44
N CYS A 370 -3.21 -11.43 4.63
CA CYS A 370 -4.36 -12.14 5.18
C CYS A 370 -5.62 -11.97 4.30
N HIS A 371 -5.82 -10.79 3.72
CA HIS A 371 -6.90 -10.56 2.77
C HIS A 371 -6.76 -11.40 1.50
N PHE A 372 -5.55 -11.51 0.92
CA PHE A 372 -5.31 -12.36 -0.25
C PHE A 372 -5.44 -13.85 0.09
N LEU A 373 -4.92 -14.28 1.25
CA LEU A 373 -5.08 -15.63 1.75
C LEU A 373 -6.56 -15.98 1.89
N ARG A 374 -7.35 -15.13 2.55
CA ARG A 374 -8.76 -15.36 2.77
C ARG A 374 -9.55 -15.42 1.45
N LEU A 375 -9.22 -14.54 0.51
CA LEU A 375 -9.79 -14.59 -0.84
C LEU A 375 -9.46 -15.92 -1.53
N LEU A 376 -8.20 -16.36 -1.47
CA LEU A 376 -7.76 -17.63 -2.06
C LEU A 376 -8.47 -18.84 -1.42
N MET A 377 -8.58 -18.86 -0.09
CA MET A 377 -9.32 -19.90 0.63
C MET A 377 -10.80 -19.94 0.21
N HIS A 378 -11.43 -18.78 0.07
CA HIS A 378 -12.81 -18.69 -0.42
C HIS A 378 -12.94 -19.24 -1.85
N PHE A 379 -12.02 -18.89 -2.76
CA PHE A 379 -11.99 -19.45 -4.12
C PHE A 379 -11.82 -20.97 -4.12
N ILE A 380 -10.95 -21.53 -3.26
CA ILE A 380 -10.77 -22.98 -3.13
C ILE A 380 -12.06 -23.67 -2.68
N ASP A 381 -12.81 -23.04 -1.78
CA ASP A 381 -14.09 -23.60 -1.30
C ASP A 381 -15.18 -23.58 -2.38
N ILE A 382 -15.29 -22.51 -3.16
CA ILE A 382 -16.33 -22.39 -4.21
C ILE A 382 -15.94 -23.05 -5.54
N TYR A 383 -14.65 -23.35 -5.76
CA TYR A 383 -14.13 -24.07 -6.92
C TYR A 383 -13.28 -25.28 -6.48
N PRO A 384 -13.91 -26.45 -6.18
CA PRO A 384 -13.20 -27.64 -5.70
C PRO A 384 -12.09 -28.16 -6.62
N GLU A 385 -12.17 -27.84 -7.92
CA GLU A 385 -11.11 -28.13 -8.90
C GLU A 385 -9.75 -27.50 -8.51
N LEU A 386 -9.75 -26.40 -7.75
CA LEU A 386 -8.52 -25.78 -7.26
C LEU A 386 -7.82 -26.65 -6.21
N SER A 387 -8.57 -27.26 -5.30
CA SER A 387 -8.02 -28.22 -4.34
C SER A 387 -7.43 -29.41 -5.07
N GLN A 388 -8.13 -29.94 -6.08
CA GLN A 388 -7.64 -31.06 -6.88
C GLN A 388 -6.35 -30.70 -7.65
N GLN A 389 -6.27 -29.49 -8.19
CA GLN A 389 -5.08 -29.02 -8.90
C GLN A 389 -3.88 -28.85 -7.95
N ILE A 390 -4.09 -28.31 -6.75
CA ILE A 390 -3.06 -28.24 -5.69
C ILE A 390 -2.56 -29.65 -5.37
N ASP A 391 -3.47 -30.57 -5.06
CA ASP A 391 -3.11 -31.92 -4.63
C ASP A 391 -2.39 -32.70 -5.75
N ASN A 392 -2.85 -32.57 -7.00
CA ASN A 392 -2.19 -33.17 -8.16
C ASN A 392 -0.78 -32.60 -8.34
N ARG A 393 -0.60 -31.29 -8.17
CA ARG A 393 0.71 -30.64 -8.29
C ARG A 393 1.69 -31.14 -7.23
N ILE A 394 1.23 -31.26 -5.98
CA ILE A 394 2.02 -31.82 -4.88
C ILE A 394 2.37 -33.29 -5.16
N GLU A 395 1.41 -34.07 -5.63
CA GLU A 395 1.62 -35.48 -5.97
C GLU A 395 2.68 -35.66 -7.07
N GLN A 396 2.59 -34.89 -8.15
CA GLN A 396 3.59 -34.92 -9.24
C GLN A 396 4.97 -34.48 -8.75
N PHE A 397 5.04 -33.47 -7.90
CA PHE A 397 6.29 -32.99 -7.29
C PHE A 397 6.98 -34.10 -6.46
N THR A 398 6.21 -34.86 -5.69
CA THR A 398 6.77 -35.96 -4.87
C THR A 398 7.21 -37.15 -5.70
N LYS A 399 6.46 -37.53 -6.74
CA LYS A 399 6.69 -38.74 -7.53
C LYS A 399 7.89 -38.67 -8.48
N ASP A 400 8.11 -37.54 -9.12
CA ASP A 400 9.10 -37.42 -10.20
C ASP A 400 10.00 -36.20 -10.01
N LEU A 401 11.31 -36.43 -10.05
CA LEU A 401 12.33 -35.38 -10.01
C LEU A 401 12.15 -34.40 -11.17
N GLY A 402 11.74 -34.86 -12.36
CA GLY A 402 11.48 -34.03 -13.53
C GLY A 402 10.35 -33.01 -13.35
N ASN A 403 9.47 -33.21 -12.36
CA ASN A 403 8.36 -32.30 -12.04
C ASN A 403 8.71 -31.28 -10.95
N ARG A 404 9.96 -31.26 -10.47
CA ARG A 404 10.40 -30.33 -9.41
C ARG A 404 11.03 -29.05 -9.94
N ASN A 405 11.42 -29.03 -11.21
CA ASN A 405 12.25 -27.95 -11.74
C ASN A 405 11.53 -26.61 -11.95
N LYS A 406 12.30 -25.56 -12.27
CA LYS A 406 11.78 -24.20 -12.53
C LYS A 406 10.77 -24.07 -13.68
N ARG A 407 10.64 -25.08 -14.56
CA ARG A 407 9.60 -25.06 -15.61
C ARG A 407 8.24 -25.45 -15.04
N VAL A 408 8.21 -26.44 -14.14
CA VAL A 408 6.98 -26.96 -13.52
C VAL A 408 6.63 -26.23 -12.23
N ILE A 409 7.63 -25.96 -11.38
CA ILE A 409 7.52 -25.18 -10.13
C ILE A 409 8.43 -23.95 -10.22
N PRO A 410 8.00 -22.85 -10.84
CA PRO A 410 8.87 -21.68 -11.05
C PRO A 410 9.37 -21.04 -9.74
N ASP A 411 8.53 -21.02 -8.71
CA ASP A 411 8.78 -20.35 -7.43
C ASP A 411 8.39 -21.27 -6.26
N ILE A 412 9.35 -21.57 -5.38
CA ILE A 412 9.13 -22.44 -4.22
C ILE A 412 8.24 -21.76 -3.18
N GLY A 413 8.31 -20.43 -3.03
CA GLY A 413 7.46 -19.70 -2.07
C GLY A 413 5.98 -19.78 -2.44
N GLU A 414 5.66 -19.64 -3.73
CA GLU A 414 4.29 -19.83 -4.24
C GLU A 414 3.81 -21.28 -4.07
N PHE A 415 4.70 -22.25 -4.23
CA PHE A 415 4.39 -23.65 -4.02
C PHE A 415 4.17 -23.98 -2.53
N LEU A 416 4.95 -23.40 -1.62
CA LEU A 416 4.76 -23.56 -0.17
C LEU A 416 3.39 -23.08 0.31
N ILE A 417 2.86 -22.00 -0.28
CA ILE A 417 1.49 -21.54 0.01
C ILE A 417 0.47 -22.60 -0.40
N GLN A 418 0.63 -23.21 -1.59
CA GLN A 418 -0.26 -24.28 -2.07
C GLN A 418 -0.19 -25.52 -1.17
N VAL A 419 1.01 -25.91 -0.76
CA VAL A 419 1.24 -26.99 0.20
C VAL A 419 0.50 -26.73 1.49
N ALA A 420 0.64 -25.54 2.07
CA ALA A 420 0.00 -25.17 3.32
C ALA A 420 -1.54 -25.16 3.23
N LEU A 421 -2.09 -24.95 2.03
CA LEU A 421 -3.52 -24.99 1.75
C LEU A 421 -4.07 -26.38 1.40
N SER A 422 -3.20 -27.37 1.17
CA SER A 422 -3.63 -28.74 0.86
C SER A 422 -4.32 -29.37 2.07
N ARG A 423 -5.46 -30.01 1.83
CA ARG A 423 -6.15 -30.84 2.83
C ARG A 423 -5.66 -32.29 2.82
N LYS A 424 -4.99 -32.72 1.74
CA LYS A 424 -4.51 -34.10 1.52
C LYS A 424 -3.09 -34.31 2.02
N TYR A 425 -2.21 -33.35 1.81
CA TYR A 425 -0.78 -33.46 2.13
C TYR A 425 -0.40 -32.51 3.26
N GLN A 426 0.41 -33.00 4.20
CA GLN A 426 1.02 -32.18 5.25
C GLN A 426 2.46 -31.82 4.87
N PHE A 427 2.93 -30.66 5.33
CA PHE A 427 4.28 -30.17 5.01
C PHE A 427 5.36 -31.19 5.39
N GLU A 428 5.23 -31.83 6.55
CA GLU A 428 6.16 -32.81 7.10
C GLU A 428 6.33 -34.03 6.19
N GLN A 429 5.30 -34.41 5.43
CA GLN A 429 5.34 -35.55 4.50
C GLN A 429 6.14 -35.24 3.23
N ILE A 430 6.28 -33.95 2.88
CA ILE A 430 6.87 -33.53 1.62
C ILE A 430 8.12 -32.66 1.80
N ARG A 431 8.47 -32.27 3.04
CA ARG A 431 9.56 -31.36 3.37
C ARG A 431 10.88 -31.77 2.74
N THR A 432 11.22 -33.07 2.75
CA THR A 432 12.47 -33.59 2.20
C THR A 432 12.59 -33.27 0.71
N TYR A 433 11.54 -33.51 -0.08
CA TYR A 433 11.55 -33.23 -1.52
C TYR A 433 11.64 -31.74 -1.83
N ILE A 434 11.01 -30.90 -0.99
CA ILE A 434 11.08 -29.45 -1.10
C ILE A 434 12.51 -28.97 -0.83
N TYR A 435 13.13 -29.47 0.24
CA TYR A 435 14.49 -29.08 0.61
C TYR A 435 15.53 -29.58 -0.40
N GLU A 436 15.42 -30.80 -0.91
CA GLU A 436 16.27 -31.29 -2.02
C GLU A 436 16.26 -30.34 -3.22
N GLU A 437 15.07 -29.98 -3.71
CA GLU A 437 14.92 -29.07 -4.84
C GLU A 437 15.37 -27.64 -4.50
N TYR A 438 15.13 -27.20 -3.27
CA TYR A 438 15.53 -25.89 -2.78
C TYR A 438 17.06 -25.73 -2.78
N PHE A 439 17.78 -26.66 -2.16
CA PHE A 439 19.25 -26.61 -2.10
C PHE A 439 19.85 -26.78 -3.49
N ALA A 440 19.29 -27.64 -4.35
CA ALA A 440 19.73 -27.75 -5.74
C ALA A 440 19.64 -26.41 -6.49
N ARG A 441 18.57 -25.62 -6.30
CA ARG A 441 18.45 -24.29 -6.93
C ARG A 441 19.46 -23.28 -6.40
N GLN A 442 19.97 -23.46 -5.17
CA GLN A 442 20.94 -22.56 -4.57
C GLN A 442 22.35 -22.73 -5.14
N ILE A 443 22.71 -23.93 -5.60
CA ILE A 443 24.05 -24.23 -6.12
C ILE A 443 24.46 -23.23 -7.21
N PHE A 444 23.53 -22.83 -8.08
CA PHE A 444 23.78 -21.78 -9.08
C PHE A 444 24.32 -20.48 -8.47
N TRP A 445 23.73 -20.01 -7.37
CA TRP A 445 24.14 -18.77 -6.72
C TRP A 445 25.45 -18.93 -5.95
N ILE A 446 25.67 -20.08 -5.34
CA ILE A 446 26.90 -20.41 -4.62
C ILE A 446 28.08 -20.49 -5.60
N GLN A 447 27.94 -21.20 -6.72
CA GLN A 447 28.97 -21.26 -7.76
C GLN A 447 29.24 -19.89 -8.40
N LYS A 448 28.18 -19.08 -8.59
CA LYS A 448 28.32 -17.73 -9.15
C LYS A 448 29.09 -16.78 -8.22
N ASP A 449 28.97 -16.97 -6.90
CA ASP A 449 29.74 -16.23 -5.91
C ASP A 449 31.24 -16.56 -5.98
N GLY A 450 31.59 -17.83 -6.23
CA GLY A 450 32.93 -18.26 -6.65
C GLY A 450 33.99 -18.29 -5.55
N ARG A 451 33.64 -17.97 -4.30
CA ARG A 451 34.58 -18.04 -3.15
C ARG A 451 34.91 -19.47 -2.72
N VAL A 452 34.05 -20.45 -3.05
CA VAL A 452 34.31 -21.89 -2.88
C VAL A 452 34.42 -22.51 -4.27
N PRO A 453 35.65 -22.74 -4.78
CA PRO A 453 35.86 -23.12 -6.19
C PRO A 453 35.29 -24.49 -6.56
N ASP A 454 35.38 -25.46 -5.66
CA ASP A 454 34.87 -26.82 -5.86
C ASP A 454 33.99 -27.24 -4.68
N LEU A 455 32.67 -27.33 -4.93
CA LEU A 455 31.70 -27.71 -3.91
C LEU A 455 31.74 -29.20 -3.58
N LEU A 456 32.38 -30.03 -4.41
CA LEU A 456 32.54 -31.47 -4.17
C LEU A 456 33.81 -31.80 -3.35
N GLN A 457 34.62 -30.78 -3.02
CA GLN A 457 35.85 -30.91 -2.23
C GLN A 457 35.85 -29.87 -1.09
N MET A 458 34.67 -29.49 -0.60
CA MET A 458 34.54 -28.48 0.44
C MET A 458 34.85 -29.05 1.83
N GLU A 459 35.43 -28.20 2.67
CA GLU A 459 35.70 -28.52 4.07
C GLU A 459 34.71 -27.80 4.99
N THR A 460 34.72 -28.13 6.28
CA THR A 460 33.76 -27.57 7.26
C THR A 460 33.85 -26.04 7.39
N GLU A 461 35.03 -25.47 7.14
CA GLU A 461 35.33 -24.04 7.15
C GLU A 461 34.64 -23.29 6.00
N ASP A 462 34.37 -23.97 4.87
CA ASP A 462 33.73 -23.39 3.69
C ASP A 462 32.23 -23.15 3.87
N LEU A 463 31.60 -23.86 4.82
CA LEU A 463 30.16 -23.79 5.08
C LEU A 463 29.70 -22.36 5.38
N PHE A 464 30.52 -21.56 6.08
CA PHE A 464 30.19 -20.15 6.34
C PHE A 464 30.06 -19.35 5.04
N THR A 465 31.00 -19.54 4.11
CA THR A 465 31.01 -18.87 2.81
C THR A 465 29.82 -19.29 1.95
N VAL A 466 29.51 -20.59 1.91
CA VAL A 466 28.35 -21.16 1.21
C VAL A 466 27.03 -20.56 1.75
N PHE A 467 26.92 -20.42 3.07
CA PHE A 467 25.74 -19.84 3.71
C PHE A 467 25.58 -18.35 3.47
N GLU A 468 26.67 -17.58 3.48
CA GLU A 468 26.62 -16.16 3.13
C GLU A 468 26.23 -15.97 1.65
N ALA A 469 26.70 -16.83 0.73
CA ALA A 469 26.29 -16.79 -0.68
C ALA A 469 24.79 -17.11 -0.90
N SER A 470 24.17 -17.88 -0.01
CA SER A 470 22.76 -18.31 -0.08
C SER A 470 21.83 -17.60 0.92
N LYS A 471 22.34 -16.60 1.63
CA LYS A 471 21.68 -15.90 2.74
C LYS A 471 20.28 -15.38 2.42
N VAL A 472 20.13 -14.67 1.30
CA VAL A 472 18.85 -14.08 0.90
C VAL A 472 17.80 -15.16 0.66
N SER A 473 18.15 -16.24 -0.04
CA SER A 473 17.24 -17.35 -0.25
C SER A 473 16.89 -18.06 1.06
N ASN A 474 17.84 -18.21 1.99
CA ASN A 474 17.62 -18.84 3.29
C ASN A 474 16.61 -18.04 4.13
N HIS A 475 16.80 -16.73 4.18
CA HIS A 475 15.86 -15.82 4.85
C HIS A 475 14.45 -15.91 4.27
N LEU A 476 14.33 -15.91 2.94
CA LEU A 476 13.03 -16.02 2.27
C LEU A 476 12.35 -17.38 2.47
N LEU A 477 13.10 -18.48 2.54
CA LEU A 477 12.54 -19.79 2.85
C LEU A 477 11.98 -19.82 4.27
N VAL A 478 12.78 -19.43 5.26
CA VAL A 478 12.34 -19.41 6.67
C VAL A 478 11.16 -18.47 6.84
N PHE A 479 11.18 -17.32 6.18
CA PHE A 479 10.06 -16.39 6.14
C PHE A 479 8.78 -17.05 5.61
N ASN A 480 8.81 -17.69 4.45
CA ASN A 480 7.64 -18.35 3.88
C ASN A 480 7.11 -19.48 4.77
N LEU A 481 8.00 -20.26 5.39
CA LEU A 481 7.62 -21.28 6.37
C LEU A 481 6.94 -20.67 7.60
N GLN A 482 7.47 -19.57 8.13
CA GLN A 482 6.86 -18.87 9.27
C GLN A 482 5.52 -18.24 8.92
N MET A 483 5.36 -17.71 7.70
CA MET A 483 4.07 -17.20 7.20
C MET A 483 3.03 -18.32 7.19
N ALA A 484 3.36 -19.48 6.58
CA ALA A 484 2.46 -20.62 6.53
C ALA A 484 2.11 -21.13 7.95
N GLN A 485 3.11 -21.32 8.82
CA GLN A 485 2.90 -21.80 10.19
C GLN A 485 2.10 -20.84 11.07
N THR A 486 2.13 -19.53 10.78
CA THR A 486 1.45 -18.51 11.59
C THR A 486 0.05 -18.21 11.05
N PHE A 487 -0.11 -18.14 9.73
CA PHE A 487 -1.33 -17.66 9.09
C PHE A 487 -2.10 -18.72 8.32
N ILE A 488 -1.59 -19.94 8.15
CA ILE A 488 -2.31 -21.03 7.47
C ILE A 488 -2.47 -22.19 8.46
N VAL A 489 -3.31 -21.98 9.47
CA VAL A 489 -3.63 -22.94 10.53
C VAL A 489 -5.09 -23.43 10.40
N PRO A 490 -5.46 -24.61 10.95
CA PRO A 490 -6.77 -25.22 10.70
C PRO A 490 -8.00 -24.32 10.95
N ASP A 491 -7.92 -23.39 11.90
CA ASP A 491 -9.01 -22.48 12.26
C ASP A 491 -8.85 -21.05 11.71
N VAL A 492 -7.83 -20.79 10.88
CA VAL A 492 -7.52 -19.43 10.43
C VAL A 492 -8.66 -18.80 9.65
N LYS A 493 -9.37 -19.59 8.84
CA LYS A 493 -10.54 -19.10 8.09
C LYS A 493 -11.58 -18.49 9.03
N GLN A 494 -11.93 -19.22 10.09
CA GLN A 494 -12.94 -18.79 11.07
C GLN A 494 -12.47 -17.56 11.84
N ARG A 495 -11.18 -17.49 12.18
CA ARG A 495 -10.57 -16.33 12.85
C ARG A 495 -10.64 -15.08 11.97
N LEU A 496 -10.24 -15.20 10.71
CA LEU A 496 -10.25 -14.10 9.74
C LEU A 496 -11.68 -13.69 9.40
N ASP A 497 -12.62 -14.65 9.29
CA ASP A 497 -14.02 -14.36 8.98
C ASP A 497 -14.70 -13.48 10.04
N ARG A 498 -14.42 -13.74 11.33
CA ARG A 498 -14.94 -12.94 12.44
C ARG A 498 -14.37 -11.52 12.49
N ARG A 499 -13.25 -11.26 11.83
CA ARG A 499 -12.53 -9.98 11.86
C ARG A 499 -12.38 -9.36 10.47
N TYR A 500 -13.28 -9.68 9.54
CA TYR A 500 -13.30 -9.07 8.20
C TYR A 500 -12.01 -9.25 7.38
N GLY A 501 -11.20 -10.26 7.71
CA GLY A 501 -9.92 -10.54 7.07
C GLY A 501 -8.70 -9.98 7.79
N TYR A 502 -8.90 -9.25 8.90
CA TYR A 502 -7.81 -8.75 9.73
C TYR A 502 -7.34 -9.79 10.76
N PRO A 503 -6.03 -10.08 10.82
CA PRO A 503 -5.48 -10.91 11.89
C PRO A 503 -5.51 -10.15 13.23
N PRO A 504 -5.58 -10.87 14.38
CA PRO A 504 -5.38 -10.25 15.69
C PRO A 504 -4.01 -9.60 15.86
N ASP A 505 -3.97 -8.42 16.48
CA ASP A 505 -2.74 -7.67 16.72
C ASP A 505 -1.67 -8.47 17.46
N ALA A 506 -2.05 -9.26 18.47
CA ALA A 506 -1.11 -10.13 19.19
C ALA A 506 -0.41 -11.16 18.26
N ILE A 507 -1.10 -11.65 17.22
CA ILE A 507 -0.50 -12.56 16.23
C ILE A 507 0.45 -11.79 15.31
N VAL A 508 0.07 -10.58 14.90
CA VAL A 508 0.90 -9.68 14.08
C VAL A 508 2.19 -9.33 14.82
N GLU A 509 2.10 -8.91 16.08
CA GLU A 509 3.24 -8.52 16.92
C GLU A 509 4.19 -9.70 17.15
N ASN A 510 3.65 -10.88 17.47
CA ASN A 510 4.46 -12.10 17.60
C ASN A 510 5.18 -12.42 16.29
N PHE A 511 4.49 -12.32 15.16
CA PHE A 511 5.09 -12.55 13.86
C PHE A 511 6.20 -11.52 13.55
N GLN A 512 6.00 -10.25 13.88
CA GLN A 512 7.04 -9.22 13.73
C GLN A 512 8.30 -9.51 14.54
N GLN A 513 8.17 -10.10 15.74
CA GLN A 513 9.32 -10.55 16.52
C GLN A 513 10.06 -11.69 15.81
N LYS A 514 9.34 -12.66 15.23
CA LYS A 514 9.94 -13.72 14.41
C LYS A 514 10.68 -13.15 13.20
N LEU A 515 10.13 -12.12 12.52
CA LEU A 515 10.80 -11.47 11.39
C LEU A 515 12.17 -10.89 11.77
N LYS A 516 12.28 -10.28 12.96
CA LYS A 516 13.56 -9.77 13.47
C LYS A 516 14.59 -10.89 13.62
N ALA A 517 14.17 -12.04 14.15
CA ALA A 517 15.04 -13.21 14.28
C ALA A 517 15.50 -13.79 12.92
N ILE A 518 14.62 -13.77 11.90
CA ILE A 518 14.98 -14.22 10.55
C ILE A 518 16.05 -13.31 9.94
N LYS A 519 15.94 -11.99 10.11
CA LYS A 519 16.92 -11.03 9.57
C LYS A 519 18.33 -11.20 10.15
N THR A 520 18.44 -11.75 11.36
CA THR A 520 19.72 -12.00 12.03
C THR A 520 20.32 -13.39 11.73
N LEU A 521 19.59 -14.24 11.00
CA LEU A 521 20.00 -15.62 10.71
C LEU A 521 21.24 -15.63 9.80
N ASN A 522 22.40 -16.03 10.32
CA ASN A 522 23.67 -15.99 9.58
C ASN A 522 24.52 -17.26 9.71
N ARG A 523 24.08 -18.24 10.51
CA ARG A 523 24.76 -19.52 10.73
C ARG A 523 23.93 -20.69 10.23
N TYR A 524 24.60 -21.69 9.66
CA TYR A 524 23.91 -22.89 9.15
C TYR A 524 23.17 -23.65 10.25
N SER A 525 23.76 -23.77 11.44
CA SER A 525 23.16 -24.50 12.56
C SER A 525 21.87 -23.84 13.06
N GLU A 526 21.79 -22.51 13.00
CA GLU A 526 20.58 -21.76 13.30
C GLU A 526 19.54 -21.93 12.19
N PHE A 527 19.97 -21.91 10.92
CA PHE A 527 19.08 -22.12 9.79
C PHE A 527 18.46 -23.51 9.77
N VAL A 528 19.26 -24.56 9.98
CA VAL A 528 18.81 -25.96 10.06
C VAL A 528 17.73 -26.13 11.13
N LYS A 529 17.91 -25.53 12.30
CA LYS A 529 16.88 -25.49 13.35
C LYS A 529 15.63 -24.73 12.91
N ALA A 530 15.80 -23.57 12.25
CA ALA A 530 14.69 -22.75 11.78
C ALA A 530 13.81 -23.47 10.74
N ILE A 531 14.41 -24.33 9.91
CA ILE A 531 13.69 -25.19 8.95
C ILE A 531 13.33 -26.58 9.51
N LYS A 532 13.59 -26.84 10.80
CA LYS A 532 13.31 -28.12 11.48
C LYS A 532 13.96 -29.33 10.79
N MET A 533 15.23 -29.21 10.42
CA MET A 533 16.05 -30.29 9.86
C MET A 533 17.15 -30.75 10.84
N ASP A 534 17.11 -30.32 12.10
CA ASP A 534 18.06 -30.69 13.15
C ASP A 534 17.96 -32.17 13.58
N ASP A 535 16.88 -32.85 13.19
CA ASP A 535 16.74 -34.30 13.28
C ASP A 535 17.58 -35.07 12.24
N THR A 536 17.86 -34.43 11.11
CA THR A 536 18.48 -35.02 9.92
C THR A 536 19.91 -34.53 9.73
N ILE A 537 20.17 -33.25 9.97
CA ILE A 537 21.48 -32.59 9.83
C ILE A 537 21.98 -32.28 11.23
N LYS A 538 22.83 -33.16 11.77
CA LYS A 538 23.33 -33.08 13.15
C LYS A 538 24.75 -32.54 13.22
N THR A 539 25.54 -32.77 12.17
CA THR A 539 26.94 -32.36 12.11
C THR A 539 27.23 -31.49 10.88
N PRO A 540 28.37 -30.75 10.85
CA PRO A 540 28.83 -30.07 9.64
C PRO A 540 28.94 -31.01 8.43
N GLU A 541 29.38 -32.24 8.65
CA GLU A 541 29.56 -33.25 7.61
C GLU A 541 28.23 -33.67 6.99
N ASP A 542 27.16 -33.77 7.78
CA ASP A 542 25.80 -34.00 7.26
C ASP A 542 25.37 -32.88 6.29
N MET A 543 25.74 -31.63 6.58
CA MET A 543 25.44 -30.48 5.72
C MET A 543 26.26 -30.52 4.44
N ILE A 544 27.55 -30.89 4.51
CA ILE A 544 28.41 -31.07 3.33
C ILE A 544 27.82 -32.13 2.41
N ASN A 545 27.47 -33.30 2.94
CA ASN A 545 26.84 -34.39 2.17
C ASN A 545 25.55 -33.93 1.47
N LEU A 546 24.74 -33.09 2.13
CA LEU A 546 23.53 -32.52 1.53
C LEU A 546 23.86 -31.55 0.39
N ILE A 547 24.89 -30.72 0.54
CA ILE A 547 25.33 -29.78 -0.52
C ILE A 547 25.89 -30.56 -1.72
N GLU A 548 26.72 -31.58 -1.50
CA GLU A 548 27.24 -32.46 -2.54
C GLU A 548 26.10 -33.11 -3.34
N ARG A 549 25.11 -33.68 -2.63
CA ARG A 549 23.92 -34.24 -3.27
C ARG A 549 23.13 -33.18 -4.05
N SER A 550 23.07 -31.96 -3.54
CA SER A 550 22.39 -30.85 -4.18
C SER A 550 23.09 -30.39 -5.46
N VAL A 551 24.43 -30.50 -5.54
CA VAL A 551 25.20 -30.28 -6.77
C VAL A 551 24.78 -31.28 -7.85
N GLU A 552 24.70 -32.58 -7.51
CA GLU A 552 24.27 -33.61 -8.46
C GLU A 552 22.85 -33.36 -9.01
N ILE A 553 21.93 -32.95 -8.13
CA ILE A 553 20.55 -32.65 -8.51
C ILE A 553 20.51 -31.38 -9.37
N SER A 554 21.28 -30.35 -9.00
CA SER A 554 21.41 -29.10 -9.74
C SER A 554 21.88 -29.34 -11.18
N ASP A 555 22.87 -30.21 -11.36
CA ASP A 555 23.38 -30.60 -12.66
C ASP A 555 22.34 -31.38 -13.48
N LYS A 556 21.66 -32.37 -12.86
CA LYS A 556 20.58 -33.14 -13.50
C LYS A 556 19.41 -32.25 -13.96
N GLN A 557 19.08 -31.21 -13.19
CA GLN A 557 18.02 -30.26 -13.52
C GLN A 557 18.48 -29.14 -14.48
N GLY A 558 19.78 -29.09 -14.80
CA GLY A 558 20.36 -28.09 -15.70
C GLY A 558 20.41 -26.67 -15.12
N TYR A 559 20.50 -26.54 -13.79
CA TYR A 559 20.69 -25.24 -13.14
C TYR A 559 22.13 -24.75 -13.21
N THR A 560 23.07 -25.68 -13.23
CA THR A 560 24.51 -25.46 -13.27
C THR A 560 25.11 -26.19 -14.44
N LYS A 561 26.30 -25.76 -14.87
CA LYS A 561 27.12 -26.57 -15.78
C LYS A 561 27.75 -27.67 -14.94
N PRO A 562 27.89 -28.91 -15.47
CA PRO A 562 28.54 -29.98 -14.75
C PRO A 562 29.88 -29.48 -14.22
N LEU A 563 30.14 -29.63 -12.92
CA LEU A 563 31.49 -29.50 -12.39
C LEU A 563 32.26 -30.64 -13.05
N SER A 564 32.91 -30.31 -14.16
CA SER A 564 33.74 -31.25 -14.87
C SER A 564 34.80 -31.71 -13.87
N THR A 565 34.81 -33.01 -13.56
CA THR A 565 35.95 -33.69 -12.94
C THR A 565 37.16 -33.47 -13.85
N VAL A 566 37.86 -32.35 -13.70
CA VAL A 566 39.01 -32.01 -14.55
C VAL A 566 40.25 -32.25 -13.72
N GLY A 567 40.82 -33.43 -13.93
CA GLY A 567 42.26 -33.49 -14.09
C GLY A 567 42.66 -32.47 -15.16
N VAL A 568 43.37 -31.44 -14.69
CA VAL A 568 44.20 -30.46 -15.42
C VAL A 568 44.02 -30.46 -16.95
N GLN A 569 43.25 -29.51 -17.50
CA GLN A 569 43.44 -29.04 -18.86
C GLN A 569 43.23 -27.52 -18.99
N ASN A 570 44.13 -26.92 -19.78
CA ASN A 570 44.44 -25.50 -19.95
C ASN A 570 43.25 -24.58 -20.30
N PRO A 571 43.38 -23.26 -20.03
CA PRO A 571 42.32 -22.28 -20.31
C PRO A 571 42.03 -22.14 -21.81
N PRO A 572 40.76 -21.98 -22.22
CA PRO A 572 40.40 -21.75 -23.62
C PRO A 572 40.73 -20.32 -24.07
N PRO A 573 40.93 -20.09 -25.37
CA PRO A 573 41.38 -18.81 -25.91
C PRO A 573 40.29 -17.73 -25.79
N ILE A 574 40.76 -16.52 -25.53
CA ILE A 574 39.99 -15.28 -25.53
C ILE A 574 39.51 -15.04 -26.98
N ASN A 575 38.23 -15.31 -27.27
CA ASN A 575 37.41 -14.57 -28.23
C ASN A 575 36.01 -15.20 -28.37
N GLU A 576 35.02 -14.56 -27.73
CA GLU A 576 33.71 -14.19 -28.27
C GLU A 576 32.87 -13.67 -27.09
N ARG A 577 33.06 -12.39 -26.78
CA ARG A 577 32.25 -11.65 -25.81
C ARG A 577 30.94 -11.25 -26.50
N PRO A 578 29.76 -11.60 -25.97
CA PRO A 578 28.58 -10.75 -26.18
C PRO A 578 28.89 -9.39 -25.54
N ARG A 579 28.70 -8.30 -26.29
CA ARG A 579 28.93 -6.94 -25.79
C ARG A 579 28.08 -6.69 -24.53
N TYR A 580 28.79 -6.57 -23.42
CA TYR A 580 28.32 -6.10 -22.13
C TYR A 580 27.78 -4.67 -22.25
N ASN A 581 26.52 -4.45 -21.85
CA ASN A 581 25.93 -3.12 -21.68
C ASN A 581 25.89 -2.78 -20.17
N PRO A 582 26.74 -1.87 -19.66
CA PRO A 582 26.98 -1.65 -18.23
C PRO A 582 25.94 -0.74 -17.55
N GLN A 583 24.64 -1.00 -17.69
CA GLN A 583 23.59 -0.19 -17.02
C GLN A 583 22.66 -0.93 -16.06
N GLN A 584 22.85 -2.23 -15.81
CA GLN A 584 22.11 -2.92 -14.74
C GLN A 584 22.85 -2.85 -13.41
N ARG A 585 22.88 -1.65 -12.81
CA ARG A 585 23.12 -1.52 -11.37
C ARG A 585 21.81 -1.76 -10.63
N TYR A 586 21.87 -2.68 -9.67
CA TYR A 586 20.95 -2.75 -8.55
C TYR A 586 20.71 -1.35 -7.98
N TYR A 587 19.46 -0.93 -7.96
CA TYR A 587 19.03 0.36 -7.42
C TYR A 587 19.31 0.37 -5.90
N ARG A 588 20.46 0.91 -5.51
CA ARG A 588 20.64 1.50 -4.18
C ARG A 588 19.91 2.84 -4.19
N PRO A 589 19.08 3.17 -3.20
CA PRO A 589 18.58 4.53 -3.06
C PRO A 589 19.76 5.41 -2.65
N THR A 590 20.34 6.13 -3.60
CA THR A 590 21.25 7.23 -3.29
C THR A 590 20.41 8.41 -2.85
N GLN A 591 20.51 8.76 -1.57
CA GLN A 591 20.36 10.14 -1.14
C GLN A 591 21.26 11.03 -2.01
N ARG A 592 20.73 12.13 -2.54
CA ARG A 592 21.53 13.31 -2.89
C ARG A 592 20.63 14.53 -3.00
N SER A 593 20.97 15.48 -2.12
CA SER A 593 20.92 16.96 -2.22
C SER A 593 19.71 17.60 -2.88
#